data_AF-A0A7W0HVT3-F1
#
_entry.id   AF-A0A7W0HVT3-F1
#
_cell.length_a   1.000
_cell.length_b   1.000
_cell.length_c   1.000
_cell.angle_alpha   90.00
_cell.angle_beta   90.00
_cell.angle_gamma   90.00
#
_symmetry.space_group_name_H-M   'P 1'
#
loop_
_entity.id
_entity.type
_entity.pdbx_description
1 polymer ?
#
loop_
_entity_poly.entity_id
_entity_poly.type
_entity_poly.pdbx_seq_one_letter_code
_entity_poly.pdbx_strand_id
1 'polypeptide(L)'
;MTSSRDRILGRPAPTAVYKLRVADTAAAAQALTDAQSELGILLVSGEGDEATLERARDRLASARADLEACFEPIVCTAMAPADFEGLVAKHPPREDHPEDETWNMSTFPHELFAKCAPDYLTPEEWAEWLKTRVNEGEQVGLVNTAIKANTRSMDESIPKDWTSMLS
;
A
#
# COMPACT_ATOMS: atom_id res chain seq x y z
N MET A 1 25.65 16.12 10.86
CA MET A 1 24.19 16.19 11.09
C MET A 1 23.56 16.92 9.92
N THR A 2 22.66 16.29 9.19
CA THR A 2 21.95 16.89 8.05
C THR A 2 21.01 17.98 8.55
N SER A 3 21.04 19.19 7.99
CA SER A 3 20.20 20.29 8.47
C SER A 3 18.71 20.03 8.18
N SER A 4 17.81 20.71 8.89
CA SER A 4 16.36 20.64 8.57
C SER A 4 16.07 21.04 7.13
N ARG A 5 16.81 22.00 6.59
CA ARG A 5 16.71 22.41 5.18
C ARG A 5 17.05 21.27 4.24
N ASP A 6 18.19 20.60 4.47
CA ASP A 6 18.65 19.49 3.62
C ASP A 6 17.66 18.32 3.66
N ARG A 7 17.07 18.04 4.83
CA ARG A 7 16.03 16.99 4.98
C ARG A 7 14.76 17.32 4.18
N ILE A 8 14.33 18.58 4.15
CA ILE A 8 13.13 18.99 3.41
C ILE A 8 13.40 18.96 1.90
N LEU A 9 14.53 19.51 1.45
CA LEU A 9 14.86 19.60 0.03
C LEU A 9 15.25 18.24 -0.58
N GLY A 10 15.84 17.35 0.22
CA GLY A 10 16.22 16.00 -0.19
C GLY A 10 15.14 14.94 0.05
N ARG A 11 13.92 15.32 0.43
CA ARG A 11 12.85 14.36 0.72
C ARG A 11 12.51 13.55 -0.55
N PRO A 12 12.52 12.21 -0.50
CA PRO A 12 12.11 11.40 -1.65
C PRO A 12 10.64 11.63 -2.00
N ALA A 13 10.28 11.29 -3.24
CA ALA A 13 8.88 11.24 -3.63
C ALA A 13 8.12 10.25 -2.72
N PRO A 14 6.94 10.62 -2.20
CA PRO A 14 6.10 9.69 -1.45
C PRO A 14 5.76 8.46 -2.28
N THR A 15 5.66 7.31 -1.61
CA THR A 15 5.25 6.05 -2.24
C THR A 15 4.03 5.48 -1.53
N ALA A 16 3.25 4.68 -2.25
CA ALA A 16 2.18 3.87 -1.70
C ALA A 16 2.25 2.46 -2.29
N VAL A 17 1.87 1.45 -1.51
CA VAL A 17 1.99 0.05 -1.90
C VAL A 17 0.62 -0.60 -1.98
N TYR A 18 0.33 -1.21 -3.12
CA TYR A 18 -0.78 -2.12 -3.28
C TYR A 18 -0.26 -3.56 -3.18
N LYS A 19 -0.87 -4.39 -2.33
CA LYS A 19 -0.52 -5.81 -2.22
C LYS A 19 -1.37 -6.61 -3.20
N LEU A 20 -0.86 -6.86 -4.39
CA LEU A 20 -1.55 -7.67 -5.40
C LEU A 20 -1.46 -9.14 -4.98
N ARG A 21 -2.60 -9.81 -4.82
CA ARG A 21 -2.61 -11.24 -4.52
C ARG A 21 -2.20 -12.04 -5.76
N VAL A 22 -1.11 -12.81 -5.65
CA VAL A 22 -0.56 -13.64 -6.75
C VAL A 22 -0.72 -15.15 -6.51
N ALA A 23 -1.08 -15.54 -5.30
CA ALA A 23 -1.37 -16.94 -4.94
C ALA A 23 -2.60 -17.04 -4.03
N ASP A 24 -3.13 -18.26 -3.88
CA ASP A 24 -4.16 -18.53 -2.87
C ASP A 24 -3.60 -18.35 -1.47
N THR A 25 -4.28 -17.55 -0.65
CA THR A 25 -3.86 -17.19 0.69
C THR A 25 -4.43 -18.12 1.76
N ALA A 26 -5.39 -18.99 1.44
CA ALA A 26 -6.18 -19.71 2.44
C ALA A 26 -5.33 -20.50 3.44
N ALA A 27 -4.38 -21.31 2.94
CA ALA A 27 -3.50 -22.12 3.79
C ALA A 27 -2.54 -21.26 4.62
N ALA A 28 -1.92 -20.24 4.01
CA ALA A 28 -0.97 -19.36 4.71
C ALA A 28 -1.67 -18.49 5.77
N ALA A 29 -2.90 -18.02 5.50
CA ALA A 29 -3.70 -17.26 6.45
C ALA A 29 -4.12 -18.11 7.67
N GLN A 30 -4.48 -19.37 7.43
CA GLN A 30 -4.78 -20.32 8.50
C GLN A 30 -3.53 -20.59 9.35
N ALA A 31 -2.39 -20.89 8.71
CA ALA A 31 -1.14 -21.12 9.41
C ALA A 31 -0.71 -19.92 10.27
N LEU A 32 -0.90 -18.69 9.78
CA LEU A 32 -0.64 -17.47 10.55
C LEU A 32 -1.54 -17.37 11.78
N THR A 33 -2.83 -17.67 11.62
CA THR A 33 -3.81 -17.65 12.71
C THR A 33 -3.47 -18.70 13.78
N ASP A 34 -3.08 -19.90 13.36
CA ASP A 34 -2.69 -21.00 14.25
C ASP A 34 -1.42 -20.63 15.03
N ALA A 35 -0.40 -20.07 14.37
CA ALA A 35 0.84 -19.63 15.01
C ALA A 35 0.62 -18.46 16.00
N GLN A 36 -0.27 -17.51 15.66
CA GLN A 36 -0.68 -16.45 16.58
C GLN A 36 -1.38 -17.01 17.83
N SER A 37 -2.27 -17.98 17.63
CA SER A 37 -2.99 -18.64 18.72
C SER A 37 -2.04 -19.43 19.62
N GLU A 38 -1.11 -20.20 19.05
CA GLU A 38 -0.09 -20.95 19.79
C GLU A 38 0.75 -20.03 20.68
N LEU A 39 1.33 -18.97 20.11
CA LEU A 39 2.13 -18.01 20.87
C LEU A 39 1.30 -17.32 21.96
N GLY A 40 0.05 -16.94 21.65
CA GLY A 40 -0.86 -16.34 22.63
C GLY A 40 -1.13 -17.24 23.83
N ILE A 41 -1.36 -18.54 23.60
CA ILE A 41 -1.58 -19.52 24.67
C ILE A 41 -0.34 -19.68 25.55
N LEU A 42 0.85 -19.80 24.96
CA LEU A 42 2.11 -19.93 25.72
C LEU A 42 2.37 -18.71 26.61
N LEU A 43 2.14 -17.50 26.07
CA LEU A 43 2.32 -16.25 26.81
C LEU A 43 1.33 -16.10 27.98
N VAL A 44 0.09 -16.57 27.82
CA VAL A 44 -0.95 -16.47 28.86
C VAL A 44 -0.81 -17.56 29.92
N SER A 45 -0.52 -18.79 29.52
CA SER A 45 -0.37 -19.92 30.44
C SER A 45 0.92 -19.82 31.27
N GLY A 46 1.95 -19.15 30.76
CA GLY A 46 3.28 -19.17 31.35
C GLY A 46 3.93 -20.56 31.28
N GLU A 47 3.35 -21.48 30.49
CA GLU A 47 3.87 -22.81 30.24
C GLU A 47 4.82 -22.75 29.04
N GLY A 48 6.04 -23.24 29.22
CA GLY A 48 7.08 -23.23 28.20
C GLY A 48 8.36 -22.57 28.71
N ASP A 49 9.50 -23.24 28.47
CA ASP A 49 10.79 -22.61 28.63
C ASP A 49 11.05 -21.57 27.53
N GLU A 50 12.10 -20.77 27.67
CA GLU A 50 12.46 -19.75 26.67
C GLU A 50 12.65 -20.37 25.28
N ALA A 51 13.17 -21.60 25.20
CA ALA A 51 13.34 -22.30 23.94
C ALA A 51 12.00 -22.62 23.24
N THR A 52 10.94 -22.88 24.02
CA THR A 52 9.59 -23.12 23.49
C THR A 52 8.96 -21.82 22.99
N LEU A 53 9.11 -20.73 23.75
CA LEU A 53 8.65 -19.41 23.32
C LEU A 53 9.34 -18.96 22.04
N GLU A 54 10.65 -19.16 21.94
CA GLU A 54 11.41 -18.76 20.76
C GLU A 54 10.98 -19.54 19.52
N ARG A 55 10.79 -20.86 19.63
CA ARG A 55 10.23 -21.66 18.52
C ARG A 55 8.84 -21.19 18.07
N ALA A 56 7.99 -20.75 19.00
CA ALA A 56 6.67 -20.23 18.65
C ALA A 56 6.76 -18.87 17.94
N ARG A 57 7.70 -17.99 18.35
CA ARG A 57 8.00 -16.74 17.64
C ARG A 57 8.53 -16.99 16.24
N ASP A 58 9.44 -17.94 16.07
CA ASP A 58 9.97 -18.34 14.77
C ASP A 58 8.87 -18.85 13.84
N ARG A 59 7.97 -19.70 14.35
CA ARG A 59 6.79 -20.17 13.58
C ARG A 59 5.88 -19.02 13.16
N LEU A 60 5.61 -18.08 14.06
CA LEU A 60 4.81 -16.90 13.75
C LEU A 60 5.47 -16.03 12.67
N ALA A 61 6.78 -15.83 12.76
CA ALA A 61 7.55 -15.09 11.76
C ALA A 61 7.52 -15.80 10.39
N SER A 62 7.72 -17.13 10.37
CA SER A 62 7.64 -17.93 9.15
C SER A 62 6.25 -17.86 8.51
N ALA A 63 5.18 -18.09 9.29
CA ALA A 63 3.81 -18.07 8.78
C ALA A 63 3.42 -16.68 8.24
N ARG A 64 3.95 -15.60 8.85
CA ARG A 64 3.79 -14.24 8.32
C ARG A 64 4.50 -14.08 6.97
N ALA A 65 5.74 -14.53 6.86
CA ALA A 65 6.50 -14.47 5.61
C ALA A 65 5.83 -15.29 4.50
N ASP A 66 5.30 -16.48 4.83
CA ASP A 66 4.58 -17.33 3.88
C ASP A 66 3.31 -16.65 3.37
N LEU A 67 2.55 -15.97 4.25
CA LEU A 67 1.38 -15.20 3.83
C LEU A 67 1.78 -13.98 3.00
N GLU A 68 2.85 -13.28 3.37
CA GLU A 68 3.36 -12.14 2.60
C GLU A 68 3.81 -12.54 1.19
N ALA A 69 4.40 -13.73 1.02
CA ALA A 69 4.78 -14.28 -0.27
C ALA A 69 3.60 -14.60 -1.20
N CYS A 70 2.36 -14.65 -0.69
CA CYS A 70 1.16 -14.75 -1.52
C CYS A 70 0.82 -13.42 -2.24
N PHE A 71 1.56 -12.34 -1.98
CA PHE A 71 1.32 -11.02 -2.54
C PHE A 71 2.56 -10.46 -3.24
N GLU A 72 2.35 -9.84 -4.39
CA GLU A 72 3.36 -9.02 -5.09
C GLU A 72 3.10 -7.53 -4.77
N PRO A 73 4.09 -6.80 -4.24
CA PRO A 73 3.93 -5.37 -3.95
C PRO A 73 4.03 -4.52 -5.22
N ILE A 74 2.96 -3.82 -5.57
CA ILE A 74 2.96 -2.79 -6.60
C ILE A 74 3.22 -1.44 -5.93
N VAL A 75 4.43 -0.91 -6.09
CA VAL A 75 4.86 0.34 -5.46
C VAL A 75 4.60 1.51 -6.40
N CYS A 76 3.57 2.30 -6.11
CA CYS A 76 3.31 3.54 -6.83
C CYS A 76 4.16 4.67 -6.25
N THR A 77 4.88 5.39 -7.11
CA THR A 77 5.67 6.57 -6.71
C THR A 77 4.96 7.84 -7.15
N ALA A 78 4.84 8.80 -6.23
CA ALA A 78 4.21 10.08 -6.52
C ALA A 78 4.98 10.86 -7.60
N MET A 79 4.24 11.56 -8.43
CA MET A 79 4.80 12.46 -9.42
C MET A 79 5.28 13.77 -8.77
N ALA A 80 6.02 14.57 -9.55
CA ALA A 80 6.27 15.96 -9.18
C ALA A 80 4.93 16.72 -9.07
N PRO A 81 4.76 17.64 -8.10
CA PRO A 81 3.50 18.36 -7.92
C PRO A 81 2.99 19.04 -9.18
N ALA A 82 3.87 19.69 -9.94
CA ALA A 82 3.48 20.37 -11.18
C ALA A 82 2.92 19.41 -12.23
N ASP A 83 3.48 18.20 -12.33
CA ASP A 83 2.99 17.19 -13.28
C ASP A 83 1.65 16.62 -12.85
N PHE A 84 1.44 16.44 -11.53
CA PHE A 84 0.17 15.99 -10.96
C PHE A 84 -0.95 17.00 -11.22
N GLU A 85 -0.74 18.28 -10.89
CA GLU A 85 -1.71 19.36 -11.16
C GLU A 85 -1.98 19.50 -12.67
N GLY A 86 -0.93 19.39 -13.50
CA GLY A 86 -1.07 19.40 -14.95
C GLY A 86 -1.86 18.20 -15.50
N LEU A 87 -1.81 17.05 -14.83
CA LEU A 87 -2.63 15.90 -15.17
C LEU A 87 -4.09 16.11 -14.74
N VAL A 88 -4.33 16.59 -13.52
CA VAL A 88 -5.70 16.91 -13.05
C VAL A 88 -6.39 17.86 -14.02
N ALA A 89 -5.70 18.91 -14.47
CA ALA A 89 -6.24 19.89 -15.41
C ALA A 89 -6.61 19.29 -16.79
N LYS A 90 -6.00 18.17 -17.21
CA LYS A 90 -6.34 17.46 -18.46
C LYS A 90 -7.59 16.59 -18.34
N HIS A 91 -8.01 16.28 -17.11
CA HIS A 91 -9.16 15.44 -16.83
C HIS A 91 -10.17 16.20 -15.96
N PRO A 92 -10.77 17.29 -16.49
CA PRO A 92 -11.76 18.04 -15.73
C PRO A 92 -12.95 17.15 -15.34
N PRO A 93 -13.64 17.45 -14.23
CA PRO A 93 -14.87 16.76 -13.82
C PRO A 93 -15.86 16.57 -14.98
N ARG A 94 -16.65 15.50 -14.93
CA ARG A 94 -17.67 15.28 -15.97
C ARG A 94 -18.75 16.37 -15.92
N GLU A 95 -19.26 16.76 -17.09
CA GLU A 95 -20.22 17.87 -17.21
C GLU A 95 -21.55 17.61 -16.47
N ASP A 96 -21.91 16.35 -16.26
CA ASP A 96 -23.12 15.92 -15.57
C ASP A 96 -22.98 15.89 -14.03
N HIS A 97 -21.75 15.93 -13.50
CA HIS A 97 -21.46 15.91 -12.06
C HIS A 97 -20.28 16.82 -11.66
N PRO A 98 -20.29 18.12 -12.02
CA PRO A 98 -19.12 18.98 -11.85
C PRO A 98 -18.81 19.36 -10.40
N GLU A 99 -19.79 19.23 -9.50
CA GLU A 99 -19.67 19.62 -8.07
C GLU A 99 -19.21 18.48 -7.14
N ASP A 100 -19.42 17.22 -7.56
CA ASP A 100 -19.10 16.03 -6.77
C ASP A 100 -17.75 15.39 -7.16
N GLU A 101 -17.15 15.86 -8.25
CA GLU A 101 -15.90 15.32 -8.79
C GLU A 101 -14.80 16.40 -8.83
N THR A 102 -13.62 16.08 -8.32
CA THR A 102 -12.42 16.93 -8.48
C THR A 102 -11.79 16.78 -9.87
N TRP A 103 -12.01 15.62 -10.51
CA TRP A 103 -11.51 15.25 -11.83
C TRP A 103 -12.42 14.15 -12.42
N ASN A 104 -12.33 13.91 -13.73
CA ASN A 104 -13.06 12.82 -14.36
C ASN A 104 -12.59 11.45 -13.83
N MET A 105 -13.44 10.83 -13.01
CA MET A 105 -13.17 9.56 -12.34
C MET A 105 -13.00 8.37 -13.31
N SER A 106 -13.46 8.49 -14.55
CA SER A 106 -13.32 7.44 -15.57
C SER A 106 -11.99 7.50 -16.33
N THR A 107 -11.32 8.65 -16.38
CA THR A 107 -10.09 8.82 -17.17
C THR A 107 -8.86 9.14 -16.33
N PHE A 108 -9.00 10.00 -15.32
CA PHE A 108 -7.87 10.47 -14.53
C PHE A 108 -7.17 9.34 -13.75
N PRO A 109 -7.87 8.47 -13.00
CA PRO A 109 -7.20 7.51 -12.12
C PRO A 109 -6.33 6.50 -12.88
N HIS A 110 -6.74 6.10 -14.09
CA HIS A 110 -5.99 5.18 -14.93
C HIS A 110 -4.73 5.83 -15.51
N GLU A 111 -4.82 7.06 -16.02
CA GLU A 111 -3.63 7.77 -16.52
C GLU A 111 -2.66 8.10 -15.37
N LEU A 112 -3.18 8.45 -14.19
CA LEU A 112 -2.36 8.66 -13.00
C LEU A 112 -1.61 7.38 -12.62
N PHE A 113 -2.30 6.24 -12.55
CA PHE A 113 -1.68 4.96 -12.26
C PHE A 113 -0.55 4.66 -13.25
N ALA A 114 -0.79 4.80 -14.56
CA ALA A 114 0.22 4.53 -15.58
C ALA A 114 1.49 5.39 -15.42
N LYS A 115 1.38 6.61 -14.89
CA LYS A 115 2.55 7.48 -14.60
C LYS A 115 3.23 7.20 -13.26
N CYS A 116 2.54 6.55 -12.33
CA CYS A 116 3.06 6.27 -10.99
C CYS A 116 3.53 4.82 -10.80
N ALA A 117 3.10 3.92 -11.69
CA ALA A 117 3.38 2.50 -11.61
C ALA A 117 4.89 2.21 -11.80
N PRO A 118 5.38 1.06 -11.29
CA PRO A 118 6.75 0.62 -11.51
C PRO A 118 7.13 0.50 -12.99
N ASP A 119 8.42 0.68 -13.27
CA ASP A 119 9.00 0.72 -14.62
C ASP A 119 9.32 -0.66 -15.22
N TYR A 120 9.00 -1.75 -14.51
CA TYR A 120 9.19 -3.10 -15.01
C TYR A 120 8.12 -3.53 -16.04
N LEU A 121 7.06 -2.74 -16.23
CA LEU A 121 6.13 -2.80 -17.36
C LEU A 121 6.00 -1.41 -17.98
N THR A 122 5.82 -1.36 -19.30
CA THR A 122 5.46 -0.13 -20.02
C THR A 122 4.03 0.32 -19.68
N PRO A 123 3.68 1.60 -19.88
CA PRO A 123 2.31 2.09 -19.69
C PRO A 123 1.26 1.28 -20.46
N GLU A 124 1.59 0.85 -21.67
CA GLU A 124 0.71 0.03 -22.53
C GLU A 124 0.52 -1.38 -21.96
N GLU A 125 1.59 -2.01 -21.46
CA GLU A 125 1.52 -3.32 -20.79
C GLU A 125 0.69 -3.25 -19.51
N TRP A 126 0.86 -2.18 -18.71
CA TRP A 126 0.02 -1.94 -17.54
C TRP A 126 -1.45 -1.80 -17.93
N ALA A 127 -1.77 -1.03 -18.96
CA ALA A 127 -3.14 -0.84 -19.41
C ALA A 127 -3.78 -2.15 -19.89
N GLU A 128 -3.06 -2.96 -20.67
CA GLU A 128 -3.55 -4.26 -21.15
C GLU A 128 -3.71 -5.26 -20.00
N TRP A 129 -2.77 -5.29 -19.05
CA TRP A 129 -2.87 -6.14 -17.87
C TRP A 129 -4.06 -5.74 -17.00
N LEU A 130 -4.28 -4.44 -16.75
CA LEU A 130 -5.43 -3.92 -16.03
C LEU A 130 -6.76 -4.36 -16.68
N LYS A 131 -6.80 -4.41 -18.00
CA LYS A 131 -8.00 -4.77 -18.75
C LYS A 131 -8.29 -6.28 -18.75
N THR A 132 -7.25 -7.12 -18.73
CA THR A 132 -7.39 -8.56 -19.03
C THR A 132 -7.17 -9.49 -17.83
N ARG A 133 -6.49 -9.02 -16.77
CA ARG A 133 -6.02 -9.88 -15.67
C ARG A 133 -6.53 -9.50 -14.30
N VAL A 134 -7.10 -8.31 -14.13
CA VAL A 134 -7.60 -7.83 -12.84
C VAL A 134 -9.09 -7.53 -12.90
N ASN A 135 -9.76 -7.80 -11.79
CA ASN A 135 -11.16 -7.43 -11.63
C ASN A 135 -11.32 -5.95 -11.23
N GLU A 136 -12.56 -5.45 -11.24
CA GLU A 136 -12.87 -4.05 -10.91
C GLU A 136 -12.36 -3.62 -9.53
N GLY A 137 -12.48 -4.48 -8.51
CA GLY A 137 -11.99 -4.17 -7.17
C GLY A 137 -10.47 -4.02 -7.09
N GLU A 138 -9.73 -4.85 -7.84
CA GLU A 138 -8.28 -4.74 -7.97
C GLU A 138 -7.88 -3.46 -8.71
N GLN A 139 -8.58 -3.12 -9.80
CA GLN A 139 -8.36 -1.88 -10.53
C GLN A 139 -8.55 -0.66 -9.63
N VAL A 140 -9.68 -0.60 -8.90
CA VAL A 140 -9.97 0.47 -7.94
C VAL A 140 -8.87 0.57 -6.87
N GLY A 141 -8.41 -0.57 -6.34
CA GLY A 141 -7.33 -0.61 -5.36
C GLY A 141 -6.00 -0.05 -5.89
N LEU A 142 -5.63 -0.40 -7.12
CA LEU A 142 -4.41 0.06 -7.78
C LEU A 142 -4.45 1.57 -8.06
N VAL A 143 -5.54 2.08 -8.65
CA VAL A 143 -5.64 3.52 -8.94
C VAL A 143 -5.73 4.35 -7.66
N ASN A 144 -6.44 3.87 -6.62
CA ASN A 144 -6.47 4.53 -5.32
C ASN A 144 -5.09 4.54 -4.64
N THR A 145 -4.26 3.53 -4.88
CA THR A 145 -2.88 3.52 -4.40
C THR A 145 -2.05 4.63 -5.06
N ALA A 146 -2.21 4.83 -6.37
CA ALA A 146 -1.56 5.94 -7.08
C ALA A 146 -2.09 7.31 -6.61
N ILE A 147 -3.40 7.45 -6.38
CA ILE A 147 -4.00 8.66 -5.80
C ILE A 147 -3.40 8.93 -4.42
N LYS A 148 -3.36 7.93 -3.53
CA LYS A 148 -2.81 8.06 -2.18
C LYS A 148 -1.35 8.54 -2.18
N ALA A 149 -0.52 8.05 -3.10
CA ALA A 149 0.86 8.53 -3.24
C ALA A 149 0.91 10.03 -3.56
N ASN A 150 0.00 10.53 -4.40
CA ASN A 150 0.02 11.90 -4.92
C ASN A 150 -0.76 12.92 -4.10
N THR A 151 -1.85 12.53 -3.42
CA THR A 151 -2.61 13.44 -2.54
C THR A 151 -1.83 13.79 -1.28
N ARG A 152 -0.82 12.97 -0.92
CA ARG A 152 0.10 13.21 0.21
C ARG A 152 -0.66 13.46 1.52
N SER A 153 -1.82 12.82 1.64
CA SER A 153 -2.63 12.85 2.85
C SER A 153 -1.79 12.40 4.04
N MET A 154 -2.03 12.98 5.21
CA MET A 154 -1.39 12.49 6.44
C MET A 154 -1.75 11.01 6.62
N ASP A 155 -0.80 10.23 7.13
CA ASP A 155 -1.07 8.85 7.47
C ASP A 155 -2.08 8.80 8.63
N GLU A 156 -3.29 8.35 8.32
CA GLU A 156 -4.38 8.23 9.28
C GLU A 156 -4.10 7.16 10.35
N SER A 157 -3.09 6.31 10.15
CA SER A 157 -2.66 5.33 11.15
C SER A 157 -1.86 5.96 12.30
N ILE A 158 -1.47 7.24 12.20
CA ILE A 158 -0.81 7.95 13.28
C ILE A 158 -1.83 8.15 14.43
N PRO A 159 -1.61 7.57 15.63
CA PRO A 159 -2.53 7.69 16.75
C PRO A 159 -2.70 9.16 17.17
N LYS A 160 -3.90 9.57 17.57
CA LYS A 160 -4.21 10.98 17.93
C LYS A 160 -3.28 11.58 18.99
N ASP A 161 -2.67 10.76 19.85
CA ASP A 161 -1.81 11.18 20.97
C ASP A 161 -0.31 10.91 20.74
N TRP A 162 0.13 10.68 19.49
CA TRP A 162 1.52 10.32 19.19
C TRP A 162 2.55 11.36 19.67
N THR A 163 2.15 12.63 19.80
CA THR A 163 3.01 13.71 20.33
C THR A 163 3.15 13.70 21.85
N SER A 164 2.23 13.05 22.57
CA SER A 164 2.20 13.02 24.04
C SER A 164 2.99 11.86 24.64
N MET A 165 3.41 10.88 23.83
CA MET A 165 4.22 9.73 24.27
C MET A 165 5.72 10.06 24.39
N LEU A 166 6.16 11.26 24.01
CA LEU A 166 7.56 11.69 24.00
C LEU A 166 7.90 12.73 25.09
N SER A 167 6.94 13.07 25.97
CA SER A 167 7.09 13.98 27.11
C SER A 167 7.01 13.23 28.43
#